data_AF-A0A1T4R8V1-F1
#
_entry.id   AF-A0A1T4R8V1-F1
#
_cell.length_a   1.000
_cell.length_b   1.000
_cell.length_c   1.000
_cell.angle_alpha   90.00
_cell.angle_beta   90.00
_cell.angle_gamma   90.00
#
_symmetry.space_group_name_H-M   'P 1'
#
loop_
_entity.id
_entity.type
_entity.pdbx_description
1 polymer ?
#
loop_
_entity_poly.entity_id
_entity_poly.type
_entity_poly.pdbx_seq_one_letter_code
_entity_poly.pdbx_strand_id
1 'polypeptide(L)' 'MNKLCLFLLTVLLTVMSSPLMAQCSLCTKTAQQLGEGPAKGLNNGILMLAFTPLAIIGLLAFRWWKSNREAS' A
#
# COMPACT_ATOMS: atom_id res chain seq x y z
N MET A 1 19.72 9.03 -14.87
CA MET A 1 19.42 7.67 -14.37
C MET A 1 19.27 6.76 -15.57
N ASN A 2 20.23 5.87 -15.78
CA ASN A 2 20.30 5.06 -17.00
C ASN A 2 19.08 4.12 -17.04
N LYS A 3 18.43 3.97 -18.20
CA LYS A 3 17.20 3.16 -18.33
C LYS A 3 17.37 1.73 -17.80
N LEU A 4 18.60 1.19 -17.90
CA LEU A 4 19.00 -0.10 -17.36
C LEU A 4 18.97 -0.15 -15.81
N CYS A 5 19.43 0.90 -15.13
CA CYS A 5 19.41 0.98 -13.67
C CYS A 5 17.96 1.05 -13.14
N LEU A 6 17.11 1.80 -13.84
CA LEU A 6 15.69 1.89 -13.54
C LEU A 6 15.01 0.53 -13.72
N PHE A 7 15.29 -0.18 -14.81
CA PHE A 7 14.78 -1.53 -15.07
C PHE A 7 15.24 -2.55 -14.01
N LEU A 8 16.54 -2.55 -13.65
CA LEU A 8 17.08 -3.45 -12.63
C LEU A 8 16.46 -3.19 -11.25
N LEU A 9 16.21 -1.92 -10.90
CA LEU A 9 15.52 -1.56 -9.67
C LEU A 9 14.09 -2.11 -9.65
N THR A 10 13.35 -1.97 -10.76
CA THR A 10 11.98 -2.50 -10.85
C THR A 10 11.95 -4.02 -10.68
N VAL A 11 12.85 -4.75 -11.37
CA VAL A 11 12.94 -6.21 -11.26
C VAL A 11 13.26 -6.64 -9.83
N LEU A 12 14.23 -6.00 -9.18
CA LEU A 12 14.60 -6.29 -7.79
C LEU A 12 13.41 -6.10 -6.84
N LEU A 13 12.67 -5.00 -6.97
CA LEU A 13 11.49 -4.72 -6.15
C LEU A 13 10.39 -5.77 -6.32
N THR A 14 10.20 -6.30 -7.54
CA THR A 14 9.21 -7.37 -7.79
C THR A 14 9.63 -8.73 -7.24
N VAL A 15 10.92 -9.08 -7.29
CA VAL A 15 11.43 -10.36 -6.77
C VAL A 15 11.35 -10.41 -5.24
N MET A 16 11.42 -9.24 -4.58
CA MET A 16 11.33 -9.14 -3.12
C MET A 16 9.90 -9.01 -2.58
N SER A 17 8.86 -9.12 -3.42
CA SER A 17 7.48 -9.06 -2.93
C SER A 17 7.11 -10.34 -2.16
N SER A 18 7.05 -10.26 -0.83
CA SER A 18 6.51 -11.33 0.01
C SER A 18 4.97 -11.32 -0.02
N PRO A 19 4.30 -12.45 0.24
CA PRO A 19 2.86 -12.45 0.44
C PRO A 19 2.53 -11.46 1.57
N LEU A 20 1.63 -10.51 1.29
CA LEU A 20 1.18 -9.51 2.27
C LEU A 20 0.47 -10.24 3.43
N MET A 21 1.24 -10.63 4.44
CA MET A 21 0.70 -10.99 5.74
C MET A 21 0.35 -9.70 6.47
N ALA A 22 -0.84 -9.63 7.05
CA ALA A 22 -1.22 -8.49 7.88
C ALA A 22 -0.15 -8.28 8.97
N GLN A 23 0.48 -7.12 8.98
CA GLN A 23 1.56 -6.79 9.93
C GLN A 23 1.02 -6.42 11.31
N CYS A 24 -0.28 -6.13 11.41
CA CYS A 24 -0.96 -5.80 12.66
C CYS A 24 -1.24 -7.08 13.45
N SER A 25 -0.49 -7.31 14.55
CA SER A 25 -0.59 -8.52 15.39
C SER A 25 -2.00 -8.80 15.92
N LEU A 26 -2.78 -7.76 16.18
CA LEU A 26 -4.20 -7.85 16.56
C LEU A 26 -5.06 -8.42 15.42
N CYS A 27 -4.93 -7.87 14.22
CA CYS A 27 -5.71 -8.32 13.05
C CYS A 27 -5.38 -9.77 12.67
N THR A 28 -4.12 -10.17 12.77
CA THR A 28 -3.68 -11.55 12.49
C THR A 28 -4.28 -12.55 13.48
N LYS A 29 -4.24 -12.25 14.79
CA LYS A 29 -4.88 -13.12 15.79
C LYS A 29 -6.39 -13.22 15.58
N THR A 30 -7.06 -12.11 15.32
CA THR A 30 -8.50 -12.09 15.07
C THR A 30 -8.85 -12.91 13.82
N ALA A 31 -8.13 -12.72 12.71
CA ALA A 31 -8.33 -13.50 11.48
C ALA A 31 -8.19 -15.02 11.70
N GLN A 32 -7.21 -15.45 12.50
CA GLN A 32 -7.00 -16.87 12.80
C GLN A 32 -8.17 -17.53 13.54
N GLN A 33 -8.98 -16.76 14.27
CA GLN A 33 -10.13 -17.26 15.03
C GLN A 33 -11.43 -17.31 14.20
N LEU A 34 -11.43 -16.73 13.00
CA LEU A 34 -12.62 -16.40 12.22
C LEU A 34 -12.94 -17.41 11.10
N GLY A 35 -12.03 -18.34 10.78
CA GLY A 35 -12.14 -19.24 9.64
C GLY A 35 -11.96 -18.54 8.28
N GLU A 36 -11.80 -19.29 7.19
CA GLU A 36 -11.39 -18.78 5.87
C GLU A 36 -12.24 -17.62 5.33
N GLY A 37 -13.57 -17.78 5.30
CA GLY A 37 -14.48 -16.78 4.73
C GLY A 37 -14.45 -15.44 5.49
N PRO A 38 -14.74 -15.42 6.80
CA PRO A 38 -14.69 -14.20 7.60
C PRO A 38 -13.28 -13.59 7.73
N ALA A 39 -12.21 -14.41 7.74
CA ALA A 39 -10.83 -13.91 7.71
C ALA A 39 -10.52 -13.13 6.42
N LYS A 40 -11.00 -13.61 5.27
CA LYS A 40 -10.88 -12.90 3.99
C LYS A 40 -11.68 -11.59 3.97
N GLY A 41 -12.88 -11.60 4.56
CA GLY A 41 -13.69 -10.40 4.76
C GLY A 41 -12.98 -9.34 5.62
N LEU A 42 -12.32 -9.76 6.70
CA LEU A 42 -11.54 -8.88 7.57
C LEU A 42 -10.38 -8.21 6.82
N ASN A 43 -9.61 -8.96 6.03
CA ASN A 43 -8.50 -8.40 5.23
C ASN A 43 -8.99 -7.34 4.23
N ASN A 44 -10.13 -7.60 3.56
CA ASN A 44 -10.73 -6.61 2.67
C ASN A 44 -11.17 -5.36 3.43
N GLY A 45 -11.71 -5.51 4.64
CA GLY A 45 -12.05 -4.38 5.52
C GLY A 45 -10.84 -3.51 5.87
N ILE A 46 -9.69 -4.13 6.20
CA ILE A 46 -8.44 -3.40 6.50
C ILE A 46 -7.98 -2.60 5.28
N LEU A 47 -7.98 -3.20 4.09
CA LEU A 47 -7.60 -2.51 2.85
C LEU A 47 -8.54 -1.33 2.54
N MET A 48 -9.84 -1.52 2.73
CA MET A 48 -10.84 -0.45 2.57
C MET A 48 -10.60 0.71 3.56
N LEU A 49 -10.31 0.41 4.82
CA LEU A 49 -9.99 1.43 5.83
C LEU A 49 -8.68 2.17 5.50
N ALA A 50 -7.65 1.44 5.05
CA ALA A 50 -6.35 2.02 4.69
C ALA A 50 -6.41 2.88 3.41
N PHE A 51 -7.32 2.58 2.49
CA PHE A 51 -7.46 3.33 1.24
C PHE A 51 -7.77 4.82 1.49
N THR A 52 -8.64 5.12 2.44
CA THR A 52 -9.09 6.49 2.71
C THR A 52 -7.97 7.45 3.10
N PRO A 53 -7.17 7.21 4.16
CA PRO A 53 -6.07 8.11 4.53
C PRO A 53 -5.00 8.19 3.44
N LEU A 54 -4.71 7.09 2.72
CA LEU A 54 -3.74 7.11 1.63
C LEU A 54 -4.22 7.96 0.45
N ALA A 55 -5.50 7.88 0.08
CA ALA A 55 -6.09 8.71 -0.96
C ALA A 55 -6.03 10.20 -0.59
N ILE A 56 -6.35 10.55 0.66
CA ILE A 56 -6.27 11.92 1.16
C ILE A 56 -4.83 12.44 1.08
N ILE A 57 -3.86 11.69 1.59
CA ILE A 57 -2.44 12.06 1.53
C ILE A 57 -1.98 12.24 0.08
N GLY A 58 -2.36 11.32 -0.80
CA GLY A 58 -2.04 11.39 -2.23
C GLY A 58 -2.59 12.64 -2.91
N LEU A 59 -3.86 13.00 -2.64
CA LEU A 59 -4.48 14.22 -3.16
C LEU A 59 -3.79 15.49 -2.66
N LEU A 60 -3.46 15.54 -1.36
CA LEU A 60 -2.77 16.69 -0.77
C LEU A 60 -1.35 16.84 -1.35
N ALA A 61 -0.60 15.75 -1.45
CA ALA A 61 0.74 15.73 -2.03
C ALA A 61 0.72 16.18 -3.50
N PHE A 62 -0.24 15.68 -4.29
CA PHE A 62 -0.40 16.07 -5.69
C PHE A 62 -0.71 17.56 -5.83
N ARG A 63 -1.63 18.09 -5.01
CA ARG A 63 -2.04 19.49 -5.08
C ARG A 63 -0.92 20.43 -4.64
N TRP A 64 -0.13 20.06 -3.63
CA TRP A 64 1.06 20.80 -3.21
C TRP A 64 2.13 20.84 -4.31
N TRP A 65 2.43 19.69 -4.92
CA TRP A 65 3.40 19.63 -6.01
C TRP A 65 2.98 20.49 -7.22
N LYS A 66 1.69 20.48 -7.58
CA LYS A 66 1.16 21.33 -8.65
C LYS A 66 1.30 22.82 -8.31
N SER A 67 0.93 23.21 -7.08
CA SER A 67 1.07 24.60 -6.62
C SER A 67 2.51 25.10 -6.68
N ASN A 68 3.48 24.25 -6.34
CA ASN A 68 4.89 24.64 -6.39
C ASN A 68 5.43 24.78 -7.82
N ARG A 69 4.86 24.04 -8.79
CA ARG A 69 5.22 24.17 -10.21
C ARG A 69 4.61 25.39 -10.88
N GLU A 70 3.46 25.88 -10.42
CA GLU A 70 2.82 27.10 -10.93
C GLU A 70 3.42 28.38 -10.34
N ALA A 71 4.07 28.29 -9.17
CA ALA A 71 4.79 29.38 -8.53
C ALA A 71 6.25 29.55 -9.01
N SER A 72 6.70 28.73 -9.97
CA SER A 72 8.05 28.78 -10.57
C SER A 72 8.00 29.22 -12.03
#